data_AF-A0A961HCH3-F1
#
_entry.id   AF-A0A961HCH3-F1
#
_cell.length_a   1.000
_cell.length_b   1.000
_cell.length_c   1.000
_cell.angle_alpha   90.00
_cell.angle_beta   90.00
_cell.angle_gamma   90.00
#
_symmetry.space_group_name_H-M   'P 1'
#
loop_
_entity.id
_entity.type
_entity.pdbx_description
1 polymer ?
#
loop_
_entity_poly.entity_id
_entity_poly.type
_entity_poly.pdbx_seq_one_letter_code
_entity_poly.pdbx_strand_id
1 'polypeptide(L)'
;APHHAPQEYIDKYKGKFDDGYEAYREWVLPRMIEKGVLPAGTKMTPINPLPEDIAVANDDVRPWNTLSAEEKELFSKMAEVYAGFSEYTDAQVGRIIDYLEQTGQLENTIVFYCADNGASGEGSPNGSVNENKFFNGYPDELSENMKYLNTLGSPDTYNHYPTGWAVAFSTPFQMFKRYSQFAGGTCDPMVISWPKGIKAKGEVRNQY
;
A
#
# COMPACT_ATOMS: atom_id res chain seq x y z
N ALA A 1 -3.20 0.20 9.15
CA ALA A 1 -3.09 -1.00 10.00
C ALA A 1 -4.17 -0.98 11.09
N PRO A 2 -4.47 -2.12 11.73
CA PRO A 2 -3.93 -3.44 11.38
C PRO A 2 -4.54 -3.93 10.06
N HIS A 3 -3.77 -4.66 9.26
CA HIS A 3 -4.27 -5.21 8.00
C HIS A 3 -4.88 -6.59 8.27
N HIS A 4 -6.21 -6.69 8.31
CA HIS A 4 -6.93 -7.95 8.59
C HIS A 4 -7.80 -8.37 7.43
N ALA A 5 -7.66 -9.61 6.96
CA ALA A 5 -8.43 -10.12 5.83
C ALA A 5 -8.74 -11.61 6.01
N PRO A 6 -9.83 -12.13 5.41
CA PRO A 6 -10.08 -13.56 5.39
C PRO A 6 -8.91 -14.29 4.72
N GLN A 7 -8.55 -15.46 5.26
CA GLN A 7 -7.36 -16.21 4.82
C GLN A 7 -7.36 -16.51 3.31
N GLU A 8 -8.53 -16.80 2.74
CA GLU A 8 -8.70 -17.07 1.31
C GLU A 8 -8.33 -15.89 0.39
N TYR A 9 -8.40 -14.65 0.90
CA TYR A 9 -7.94 -13.47 0.16
C TYR A 9 -6.43 -13.30 0.30
N ILE A 10 -5.88 -13.55 1.48
CA ILE A 10 -4.43 -13.47 1.73
C ILE A 10 -3.68 -14.51 0.89
N ASP A 11 -4.18 -15.75 0.85
CA ASP A 11 -3.51 -16.88 0.20
C ASP A 11 -3.34 -16.71 -1.32
N LYS A 12 -4.20 -15.91 -1.98
CA LYS A 12 -4.07 -15.56 -3.40
C LYS A 12 -2.74 -14.88 -3.73
N TYR A 13 -2.18 -14.18 -2.76
CA TYR A 13 -0.98 -13.38 -2.91
C TYR A 13 0.30 -14.09 -2.50
N LYS A 14 0.23 -15.36 -2.07
CA LYS A 14 1.41 -16.13 -1.66
C LYS A 14 2.51 -16.09 -2.72
N GLY A 15 3.70 -15.63 -2.32
CA GLY A 15 4.90 -15.50 -3.13
C GLY A 15 4.86 -14.40 -4.19
N LYS A 16 3.84 -13.53 -4.21
CA LYS A 16 3.74 -12.42 -5.18
C LYS A 16 4.66 -11.24 -4.87
N PHE A 17 5.25 -11.23 -3.68
CA PHE A 17 6.06 -10.12 -3.16
C PHE A 17 7.51 -10.51 -2.83
N ASP A 18 7.93 -11.73 -3.17
CA ASP A 18 9.25 -12.30 -2.82
C ASP A 18 10.43 -11.61 -3.52
N ASP A 19 10.16 -10.93 -4.64
CA ASP A 19 11.17 -10.15 -5.35
C ASP A 19 11.52 -8.83 -4.62
N GLY A 20 10.69 -8.40 -3.67
CA GLY A 20 10.94 -7.23 -2.81
C GLY A 20 10.42 -5.89 -3.31
N TYR A 21 10.55 -4.87 -2.46
CA TYR A 21 10.04 -3.53 -2.76
C TYR A 21 10.78 -2.85 -3.90
N GLU A 22 12.11 -2.97 -4.05
CA GLU A 22 12.84 -2.41 -5.20
C GLU A 22 12.31 -2.99 -6.51
N ALA A 23 12.18 -4.32 -6.60
CA ALA A 23 11.66 -4.98 -7.78
C ALA A 23 10.22 -4.55 -8.09
N TYR A 24 9.39 -4.39 -7.05
CA TYR A 24 8.03 -3.84 -7.19
C TYR A 24 8.05 -2.49 -7.89
N ARG A 25 8.89 -1.57 -7.41
CA ARG A 25 9.03 -0.22 -7.98
C ARG A 25 9.43 -0.29 -9.45
N GLU A 26 10.38 -1.15 -9.80
CA GLU A 26 10.89 -1.30 -11.17
C GLU A 26 9.83 -1.77 -12.15
N TRP A 27 8.94 -2.70 -11.76
CA TRP A 27 7.88 -3.16 -12.67
C TRP A 27 6.62 -2.29 -12.63
N VAL A 28 6.29 -1.64 -11.51
CA VAL A 28 5.02 -0.90 -11.37
C VAL A 28 5.05 0.43 -12.11
N LEU A 29 6.16 1.16 -12.07
CA LEU A 29 6.29 2.45 -12.74
C LEU A 29 6.03 2.38 -14.26
N PRO A 30 6.70 1.51 -15.04
CA PRO A 30 6.43 1.43 -16.47
C PRO A 30 4.98 1.03 -16.78
N ARG A 31 4.33 0.19 -15.95
CA ARG A 31 2.91 -0.16 -16.11
C ARG A 31 1.97 1.00 -15.84
N MET A 32 2.25 1.83 -14.83
CA MET A 32 1.48 3.06 -14.58
C MET A 32 1.60 4.04 -15.74
N ILE A 33 2.80 4.17 -16.33
CA ILE A 33 3.03 4.99 -17.53
C ILE A 33 2.28 4.41 -18.74
N GLU A 34 2.39 3.09 -18.97
CA GLU A 34 1.68 2.40 -20.06
C GLU A 34 0.17 2.58 -19.98
N LYS A 35 -0.40 2.55 -18.77
CA LYS A 35 -1.83 2.79 -18.50
C LYS A 35 -2.22 4.27 -18.52
N GLY A 36 -1.28 5.18 -18.73
CA GLY A 36 -1.51 6.62 -18.76
C GLY A 36 -1.79 7.24 -17.38
N VAL A 37 -1.63 6.49 -16.29
CA VAL A 37 -1.78 6.98 -14.90
C VAL A 37 -0.70 8.01 -14.57
N LEU A 38 0.49 7.84 -15.14
CA LEU A 38 1.61 8.77 -15.01
C LEU A 38 2.09 9.26 -16.37
N PRO A 39 2.60 10.50 -16.47
CA PRO A 39 3.15 11.02 -17.72
C PRO A 39 4.32 10.19 -18.27
N ALA A 40 4.44 10.16 -19.60
CA ALA A 40 5.59 9.56 -20.27
C ALA A 40 6.91 10.20 -19.78
N GLY A 41 7.92 9.37 -19.52
CA GLY A 41 9.23 9.83 -19.07
C GLY A 41 9.35 10.09 -17.56
N THR A 42 8.28 9.88 -16.77
CA THR A 42 8.32 9.93 -15.30
C THR A 42 9.48 9.09 -14.76
N LYS A 43 10.26 9.67 -13.84
CA LYS A 43 11.47 9.06 -13.29
C LYS A 43 11.19 8.45 -11.92
N MET A 44 11.91 7.36 -11.62
CA MET A 44 11.94 6.79 -10.28
C MET A 44 12.63 7.75 -9.32
N THR A 45 12.03 8.00 -8.16
CA THR A 45 12.67 8.78 -7.08
C THR A 45 13.55 7.90 -6.20
N PRO A 46 14.51 8.47 -5.44
CA PRO A 46 15.28 7.71 -4.45
C PRO A 46 14.38 7.07 -3.37
N ILE A 47 14.79 5.92 -2.83
CA ILE A 47 14.10 5.23 -1.72
C ILE A 47 14.14 6.05 -0.42
N ASN A 48 15.34 6.52 -0.03
CA ASN A 48 15.56 7.39 1.13
C ASN A 48 15.96 8.79 0.61
N PRO A 49 14.99 9.66 0.29
CA PRO A 49 15.27 10.95 -0.35
C PRO A 49 15.72 12.06 0.62
N LEU A 50 15.62 11.83 1.93
CA LEU A 50 15.93 12.81 2.96
C LEU A 50 17.44 12.80 3.30
N PRO A 51 18.08 13.98 3.44
CA PRO A 51 19.40 14.11 4.04
C PRO A 51 19.50 13.49 5.44
N GLU A 52 20.68 12.97 5.79
CA GLU A 52 20.93 12.27 7.07
C GLU A 52 20.63 13.12 8.31
N ASP A 53 20.82 14.44 8.23
CA ASP A 53 20.59 15.37 9.34
C ASP A 53 19.11 15.65 9.62
N ILE A 54 18.21 15.28 8.69
CA ILE A 54 16.75 15.41 8.87
C ILE A 54 16.00 14.08 8.80
N ALA A 55 16.64 13.01 8.36
CA ALA A 55 16.04 11.69 8.23
C ALA A 55 15.64 11.13 9.61
N VAL A 56 14.44 10.55 9.68
CA VAL A 56 13.96 9.85 10.87
C VAL A 56 14.37 8.38 10.75
N ALA A 57 15.13 7.86 11.72
CA ALA A 57 15.64 6.48 11.67
C ALA A 57 14.53 5.42 11.52
N ASN A 58 13.36 5.65 12.14
CA ASN A 58 12.20 4.76 12.01
C ASN A 58 11.52 4.83 10.63
N ASP A 59 11.88 5.79 9.79
CA ASP A 59 11.33 5.94 8.44
C ASP A 59 12.32 5.48 7.36
N ASP A 60 13.51 5.03 7.77
CA ASP A 60 14.52 4.49 6.87
C ASP A 60 14.02 3.22 6.17
N VAL A 61 14.40 3.07 4.91
CA VAL A 61 14.19 1.83 4.17
C VAL A 61 15.52 1.14 4.00
N ARG A 62 15.61 -0.05 4.59
CA ARG A 62 16.74 -0.95 4.41
C ARG A 62 16.73 -1.49 2.98
N PRO A 63 17.86 -1.78 2.32
CA PRO A 63 17.83 -2.36 0.97
C PRO A 63 17.42 -3.85 0.99
N TRP A 64 16.52 -4.29 0.11
CA TRP A 64 15.97 -5.66 0.14
C TRP A 64 17.04 -6.73 0.01
N ASN A 65 18.07 -6.50 -0.80
CA ASN A 65 19.16 -7.44 -1.01
C ASN A 65 20.06 -7.63 0.23
N THR A 66 19.99 -6.74 1.22
CA THR A 66 20.74 -6.85 2.49
C THR A 66 19.98 -7.63 3.56
N LEU A 67 18.68 -7.86 3.37
CA LEU A 67 17.84 -8.58 4.31
C LEU A 67 18.15 -10.09 4.34
N SER A 68 18.05 -10.66 5.53
CA SER A 68 18.09 -12.10 5.76
C SER A 68 16.87 -12.81 5.15
N ALA A 69 16.92 -14.14 5.07
CA ALA A 69 15.80 -14.94 4.54
C ALA A 69 14.53 -14.80 5.40
N GLU A 70 14.66 -14.80 6.73
CA GLU A 70 13.52 -14.64 7.66
C GLU A 70 12.88 -13.25 7.54
N GLU A 71 13.70 -12.20 7.37
CA GLU A 71 13.17 -10.85 7.15
C GLU A 71 12.40 -10.75 5.84
N LYS A 72 12.93 -11.33 4.75
CA LYS A 72 12.25 -11.36 3.46
C LYS A 72 10.93 -12.12 3.55
N GLU A 73 10.91 -13.28 4.21
CA GLU A 73 9.69 -14.06 4.44
C GLU A 73 8.64 -13.25 5.20
N LEU A 74 9.02 -12.63 6.32
CA LEU A 74 8.13 -11.79 7.11
C LEU A 74 7.59 -10.60 6.30
N PHE A 75 8.45 -9.93 5.55
CA PHE A 75 8.08 -8.70 4.85
C PHE A 75 7.22 -8.99 3.62
N SER A 76 7.52 -10.06 2.89
CA SER A 76 6.63 -10.59 1.85
C SER A 76 5.26 -10.89 2.46
N LYS A 77 5.20 -11.64 3.56
CA LYS A 77 3.93 -12.01 4.19
C LYS A 77 3.09 -10.80 4.60
N MET A 78 3.72 -9.76 5.14
CA MET A 78 3.01 -8.52 5.48
C MET A 78 2.44 -7.79 4.26
N ALA A 79 3.12 -7.82 3.11
CA ALA A 79 2.60 -7.28 1.85
C ALA A 79 1.48 -8.14 1.26
N GLU A 80 1.57 -9.47 1.35
CA GLU A 80 0.50 -10.39 0.96
C GLU A 80 -0.78 -10.15 1.75
N VAL A 81 -0.67 -9.95 3.06
CA VAL A 81 -1.79 -9.63 3.93
C VAL A 81 -2.43 -8.30 3.55
N TYR A 82 -1.60 -7.27 3.26
CA TYR A 82 -2.10 -5.99 2.78
C TYR A 82 -2.82 -6.12 1.42
N ALA A 83 -2.26 -6.89 0.48
CA ALA A 83 -2.89 -7.12 -0.81
C ALA A 83 -4.23 -7.86 -0.67
N GLY A 84 -4.30 -8.88 0.20
CA GLY A 84 -5.54 -9.57 0.54
C GLY A 84 -6.58 -8.64 1.18
N PHE A 85 -6.16 -7.75 2.07
CA PHE A 85 -7.02 -6.71 2.66
C PHE A 85 -7.54 -5.73 1.60
N SER A 86 -6.68 -5.31 0.67
CA SER A 86 -7.06 -4.42 -0.42
C SER A 86 -8.09 -5.06 -1.36
N GLU A 87 -7.87 -6.32 -1.77
CA GLU A 87 -8.83 -7.06 -2.59
C GLU A 87 -10.15 -7.30 -1.85
N TYR A 88 -10.09 -7.66 -0.57
CA TYR A 88 -11.30 -7.87 0.23
C TYR A 88 -12.13 -6.59 0.35
N THR A 89 -11.45 -5.45 0.51
CA THR A 89 -12.08 -4.12 0.51
C THR A 89 -12.78 -3.84 -0.82
N ASP A 90 -12.11 -4.07 -1.95
CA ASP A 90 -12.69 -3.94 -3.29
C ASP A 90 -13.93 -4.84 -3.46
N ALA A 91 -13.86 -6.09 -3.03
CA ALA A 91 -14.99 -7.01 -3.07
C ALA A 91 -16.18 -6.52 -2.23
N GLN A 92 -15.95 -5.89 -1.06
CA GLN A 92 -17.03 -5.31 -0.26
C GLN A 92 -17.63 -4.05 -0.90
N VAL A 93 -16.80 -3.20 -1.54
CA VAL A 93 -17.29 -2.04 -2.31
C VAL A 93 -18.12 -2.52 -3.50
N GLY A 94 -17.68 -3.56 -4.20
CA GLY A 94 -18.40 -4.18 -5.31
C GLY A 94 -19.85 -4.55 -4.94
N ARG A 95 -20.08 -5.10 -3.75
CA ARG A 95 -21.44 -5.42 -3.27
C ARG A 95 -22.36 -4.20 -3.16
N ILE A 96 -21.81 -3.03 -2.83
CA ILE A 96 -22.57 -1.77 -2.79
C ILE A 96 -22.94 -1.36 -4.21
N ILE A 97 -21.99 -1.43 -5.14
CA ILE A 97 -22.20 -1.11 -6.56
C ILE A 97 -23.22 -2.06 -7.19
N ASP A 98 -23.11 -3.37 -6.95
CA ASP A 98 -24.05 -4.38 -7.43
C ASP A 98 -25.47 -4.10 -6.93
N TYR A 99 -25.63 -3.70 -5.67
CA TYR A 99 -26.93 -3.35 -5.13
C TYR A 99 -27.53 -2.09 -5.80
N LEU A 100 -26.71 -1.08 -6.05
CA LEU A 100 -27.14 0.11 -6.80
C LEU A 100 -27.57 -0.25 -8.23
N GLU A 101 -26.89 -1.20 -8.88
CA GLU A 101 -27.27 -1.68 -10.20
C GLU A 101 -28.59 -2.46 -10.17
N GLN A 102 -28.72 -3.44 -9.26
CA GLN A 102 -29.92 -4.26 -9.09
C GLN A 102 -31.18 -3.43 -8.79
N THR A 103 -31.02 -2.31 -8.09
CA THR A 103 -32.12 -1.39 -7.75
C THR A 103 -32.34 -0.29 -8.79
N GLY A 104 -31.57 -0.29 -9.90
CA GLY A 104 -31.65 0.71 -10.96
C GLY A 104 -31.19 2.12 -10.55
N GLN A 105 -30.48 2.24 -9.43
CA GLN A 105 -30.01 3.53 -8.88
C GLN A 105 -28.61 3.92 -9.36
N LEU A 106 -27.81 2.96 -9.83
CA LEU A 106 -26.41 3.20 -10.21
C LEU A 106 -26.26 4.31 -11.26
N GLU A 107 -27.13 4.32 -12.28
CA GLU A 107 -27.13 5.35 -13.33
C GLU A 107 -27.27 6.78 -12.77
N ASN A 108 -28.04 6.94 -11.69
CA ASN A 108 -28.30 8.24 -11.07
C ASN A 108 -27.45 8.50 -9.81
N THR A 109 -26.40 7.69 -9.59
CA THR A 109 -25.50 7.82 -8.44
C THR A 109 -24.12 8.28 -8.92
N ILE A 110 -23.54 9.25 -8.21
CA ILE A 110 -22.14 9.63 -8.39
C ILE A 110 -21.34 8.93 -7.30
N VAL A 111 -20.33 8.15 -7.70
CA VAL A 111 -19.42 7.44 -6.82
C VAL A 111 -18.06 8.10 -6.88
N PHE A 112 -17.54 8.44 -5.71
CA PHE A 112 -16.15 8.85 -5.51
C PHE A 112 -15.46 7.75 -4.70
N TYR A 113 -14.32 7.27 -5.19
CA TYR A 113 -13.46 6.33 -4.47
C TYR A 113 -12.05 6.90 -4.44
N CYS A 114 -11.52 7.12 -3.23
CA CYS A 114 -10.21 7.73 -3.01
C CYS A 114 -9.61 7.24 -1.70
N ALA A 115 -8.27 7.24 -1.62
CA ALA A 115 -7.58 7.19 -0.34
C ALA A 115 -7.61 8.57 0.34
N ASP A 116 -7.40 8.59 1.65
CA ASP A 116 -7.36 9.79 2.48
C ASP A 116 -5.94 10.36 2.68
N ASN A 117 -4.93 9.56 2.38
CA ASN A 117 -3.50 9.88 2.36
C ASN A 117 -2.73 8.74 1.68
N GLY A 118 -1.45 8.98 1.38
CA GLY A 118 -0.56 7.98 0.80
C GLY A 118 -0.28 6.78 1.72
N ALA A 119 0.54 5.84 1.25
CA ALA A 119 0.81 4.60 1.98
C ALA A 119 1.30 4.85 3.42
N SER A 120 0.98 3.97 4.35
CA SER A 120 1.30 4.16 5.77
C SER A 120 2.73 3.67 6.03
N GLY A 121 3.55 4.41 6.78
CA GLY A 121 4.95 4.07 7.09
C GLY A 121 5.19 3.69 8.55
N GLU A 122 4.13 3.54 9.34
CA GLU A 122 4.15 3.33 10.79
C GLU A 122 4.61 1.91 11.20
N GLY A 123 4.94 1.05 10.23
CA GLY A 123 5.55 -0.26 10.51
C GLY A 123 7.05 -0.24 10.74
N SER A 124 7.71 0.93 10.65
CA SER A 124 9.16 1.08 10.81
C SER A 124 9.98 0.30 9.75
N PRO A 125 11.34 0.28 9.79
CA PRO A 125 12.14 -0.47 8.82
C PRO A 125 11.96 -1.99 8.87
N ASN A 126 11.28 -2.51 9.92
CA ASN A 126 11.20 -3.94 10.23
C ASN A 126 9.78 -4.53 10.15
N GLY A 127 8.76 -3.70 9.88
CA GLY A 127 7.38 -4.11 10.09
C GLY A 127 7.06 -4.35 11.57
N SER A 128 5.79 -4.57 11.85
CA SER A 128 5.32 -4.81 13.21
C SER A 128 4.20 -5.83 13.23
N VAL A 129 4.16 -6.67 14.26
CA VAL A 129 2.96 -7.46 14.60
C VAL A 129 2.03 -6.69 15.55
N ASN A 130 2.46 -5.51 16.04
CA ASN A 130 1.66 -4.63 16.87
C ASN A 130 2.04 -3.14 16.67
N GLU A 131 1.33 -2.43 15.80
CA GLU A 131 1.54 -1.02 15.48
C GLU A 131 1.54 -0.10 16.71
N ASN A 132 0.90 -0.48 17.82
CA ASN A 132 0.97 0.32 19.05
C ASN A 132 2.40 0.50 19.57
N LYS A 133 3.34 -0.39 19.21
CA LYS A 133 4.76 -0.22 19.53
C LYS A 133 5.32 1.07 18.93
N PHE A 134 4.99 1.38 17.68
CA PHE A 134 5.40 2.62 17.01
C PHE A 134 4.96 3.86 17.80
N PHE A 135 3.68 3.93 18.18
CA PHE A 135 3.12 5.05 18.95
C PHE A 135 3.72 5.21 20.35
N ASN A 136 4.28 4.13 20.91
CA ASN A 136 4.91 4.12 22.23
C ASN A 136 6.45 4.16 22.17
N GLY A 137 7.05 4.28 20.98
CA GLY A 137 8.50 4.26 20.80
C GLY A 137 9.16 2.94 21.21
N TYR A 138 8.41 1.84 21.20
CA TYR A 138 8.91 0.51 21.54
C TYR A 138 9.47 -0.17 20.28
N PRO A 139 10.67 -0.77 20.32
CA PRO A 139 11.28 -1.37 19.14
C PRO A 139 10.58 -2.67 18.72
N ASP A 140 10.58 -2.94 17.42
CA ASP A 140 10.19 -4.23 16.86
C ASP A 140 11.41 -5.14 16.67
N GLU A 141 11.27 -6.37 17.16
CA GLU A 141 12.30 -7.40 17.13
C GLU A 141 11.85 -8.53 16.19
N LEU A 142 12.73 -8.94 15.27
CA LEU A 142 12.41 -9.98 14.28
C LEU A 142 11.93 -11.27 14.96
N SER A 143 12.62 -11.70 16.03
CA SER A 143 12.28 -12.93 16.76
C SER A 143 10.88 -12.90 17.39
N GLU A 144 10.38 -11.72 17.76
CA GLU A 144 9.01 -11.57 18.26
C GLU A 144 8.01 -11.57 17.11
N ASN A 145 8.32 -10.85 16.03
CA ASN A 145 7.44 -10.78 14.86
C ASN A 145 7.24 -12.17 14.21
N MET A 146 8.31 -12.96 14.12
CA MET A 146 8.28 -14.30 13.50
C MET A 146 7.36 -15.30 14.24
N LYS A 147 7.10 -15.11 15.54
CA LYS A 147 6.15 -15.96 16.30
C LYS A 147 4.74 -15.90 15.74
N TYR A 148 4.39 -14.80 15.07
CA TYR A 148 3.06 -14.54 14.52
C TYR A 148 3.00 -14.65 13.00
N LEU A 149 4.06 -15.11 12.33
CA LEU A 149 4.12 -15.17 10.87
C LEU A 149 2.88 -15.85 10.25
N ASN A 150 2.45 -16.98 10.82
CA ASN A 150 1.32 -17.77 10.34
C ASN A 150 -0.05 -17.24 10.77
N THR A 151 -0.11 -16.26 11.68
CA THR A 151 -1.34 -15.61 12.13
C THR A 151 -1.43 -14.15 11.70
N LEU A 152 -0.44 -13.64 10.95
CA LEU A 152 -0.49 -12.31 10.35
C LEU A 152 -1.76 -12.14 9.51
N GLY A 153 -2.47 -11.04 9.75
CA GLY A 153 -3.75 -10.77 9.12
C GLY A 153 -4.97 -11.31 9.86
N SER A 154 -4.76 -12.07 10.95
CA SER A 154 -5.83 -12.50 11.85
C SER A 154 -6.06 -11.48 12.99
N PRO A 155 -7.18 -11.61 13.73
CA PRO A 155 -7.44 -10.85 14.95
C PRO A 155 -6.38 -10.98 16.06
N ASP A 156 -5.45 -11.93 15.96
CA ASP A 156 -4.38 -12.15 16.96
C ASP A 156 -3.20 -11.19 16.81
N THR A 157 -3.17 -10.40 15.73
CA THR A 157 -2.11 -9.44 15.43
C THR A 157 -2.68 -8.04 15.23
N TYR A 158 -1.85 -7.02 15.45
CA TYR A 158 -2.17 -5.64 15.08
C TYR A 158 -1.10 -5.14 14.09
N ASN A 159 -0.97 -5.83 12.96
CA ASN A 159 0.23 -5.79 12.13
C ASN A 159 0.32 -4.61 11.15
N HIS A 160 1.56 -4.23 10.82
CA HIS A 160 1.90 -3.22 9.83
C HIS A 160 3.13 -3.65 9.01
N TYR A 161 3.12 -3.45 7.69
CA TYR A 161 4.27 -3.75 6.82
C TYR A 161 5.44 -2.77 7.01
N PRO A 162 6.70 -3.13 6.69
CA PRO A 162 7.84 -2.22 6.78
C PRO A 162 7.75 -1.02 5.82
N THR A 163 8.47 0.06 6.15
CA THR A 163 8.61 1.30 5.35
C THR A 163 8.99 1.04 3.88
N GLY A 164 9.74 -0.03 3.58
CA GLY A 164 10.06 -0.42 2.20
C GLY A 164 8.82 -0.66 1.35
N TRP A 165 7.78 -1.29 1.90
CA TRP A 165 6.50 -1.46 1.19
C TRP A 165 5.70 -0.16 1.11
N ALA A 166 5.78 0.71 2.12
CA ALA A 166 5.18 2.05 2.04
C ALA A 166 5.74 2.83 0.84
N VAL A 167 7.08 2.85 0.71
CA VAL A 167 7.77 3.48 -0.42
C VAL A 167 7.43 2.79 -1.75
N ALA A 168 7.32 1.46 -1.78
CA ALA A 168 6.93 0.73 -2.99
C ALA A 168 5.53 1.11 -3.46
N PHE A 169 4.54 1.13 -2.55
CA PHE A 169 3.15 1.45 -2.88
C PHE A 169 2.93 2.95 -3.16
N SER A 170 3.84 3.82 -2.72
CA SER A 170 3.86 5.24 -3.10
C SER A 170 4.62 5.54 -4.39
N THR A 171 5.07 4.53 -5.15
CA THR A 171 5.81 4.74 -6.40
C THR A 171 5.05 5.65 -7.39
N PRO A 172 5.71 6.61 -8.05
CA PRO A 172 7.14 6.94 -7.99
C PRO A 172 7.46 8.06 -6.99
N PHE A 173 6.49 8.48 -6.18
CA PHE A 173 6.64 9.66 -5.35
C PHE A 173 7.60 9.43 -4.18
N GLN A 174 8.15 10.53 -3.67
CA GLN A 174 8.99 10.51 -2.49
C GLN A 174 8.12 10.37 -1.24
N MET A 175 8.64 9.62 -0.26
CA MET A 175 8.03 9.41 1.05
C MET A 175 6.62 8.80 0.99
N PHE A 176 5.92 8.87 2.10
CA PHE A 176 4.65 8.22 2.38
C PHE A 176 3.85 9.08 3.39
N LYS A 177 2.75 8.58 3.94
CA LYS A 177 1.93 9.26 4.96
C LYS A 177 2.79 9.91 6.06
N ARG A 178 2.28 11.01 6.65
CA ARG A 178 2.95 11.94 7.59
C ARG A 178 3.85 12.99 6.95
N TYR A 179 4.29 12.78 5.71
CA TYR A 179 5.12 13.75 5.00
C TYR A 179 4.32 14.58 4.00
N SER A 180 3.65 15.63 4.48
CA SER A 180 2.76 16.48 3.67
C SER A 180 3.47 17.28 2.57
N GLN A 181 4.78 17.47 2.67
CA GLN A 181 5.60 18.17 1.69
C GLN A 181 5.96 17.30 0.47
N PHE A 182 5.69 16.00 0.50
CA PHE A 182 5.94 15.11 -0.62
C PHE A 182 4.65 14.50 -1.15
N ALA A 183 4.61 14.28 -2.47
CA ALA A 183 3.47 13.66 -3.15
C ALA A 183 3.21 12.22 -2.66
N GLY A 184 4.20 11.51 -2.13
CA GLY A 184 3.98 10.15 -1.62
C GLY A 184 3.12 10.11 -0.36
N GLY A 185 2.97 11.25 0.35
CA GLY A 185 2.06 11.39 1.48
C GLY A 185 0.74 12.09 1.16
N THR A 186 0.55 12.63 -0.05
CA THR A 186 -0.56 13.54 -0.37
C THR A 186 -1.22 13.34 -1.74
N CYS A 187 -0.61 12.58 -2.65
CA CYS A 187 -1.11 12.35 -3.99
C CYS A 187 -1.77 10.98 -4.08
N ASP A 188 -3.09 10.97 -3.86
CA ASP A 188 -3.89 9.75 -3.86
C ASP A 188 -4.70 9.59 -5.14
N PRO A 189 -4.88 8.35 -5.64
CA PRO A 189 -5.75 8.10 -6.77
C PRO A 189 -7.20 8.37 -6.37
N MET A 190 -7.93 9.05 -7.24
CA MET A 190 -9.38 9.22 -7.13
C MET A 190 -10.06 8.69 -8.39
N VAL A 191 -11.01 7.79 -8.20
CA VAL A 191 -11.92 7.29 -9.23
C VAL A 191 -13.27 7.97 -9.05
N ILE A 192 -13.77 8.59 -10.11
CA ILE A 192 -15.11 9.17 -10.16
C ILE A 192 -15.94 8.42 -11.20
N SER A 193 -17.08 7.89 -10.80
CA SER A 193 -18.03 7.23 -11.69
C SER A 193 -19.41 7.87 -11.57
N TRP A 194 -19.99 8.23 -12.71
CA TRP A 194 -21.40 8.59 -12.81
C TRP A 194 -21.92 8.17 -14.19
N PRO A 195 -22.53 6.99 -14.33
CA PRO A 195 -22.80 6.41 -15.64
C PRO A 195 -23.65 7.29 -16.56
N LYS A 196 -24.70 7.94 -16.03
CA LYS A 196 -25.60 8.82 -16.77
C LYS A 196 -25.00 10.20 -17.10
N GLY A 197 -24.13 10.74 -16.25
CA GLY A 197 -23.64 12.12 -16.38
C GLY A 197 -22.21 12.24 -16.94
N ILE A 198 -21.36 11.24 -16.74
CA ILE A 198 -19.98 11.22 -17.24
C ILE A 198 -19.89 10.30 -18.46
N LYS A 199 -19.72 10.91 -19.64
CA LYS A 199 -19.54 10.21 -20.92
C LYS A 199 -18.19 9.51 -21.04
N ALA A 200 -17.15 10.08 -20.43
CA ALA A 200 -15.81 9.50 -20.39
C ALA A 200 -15.85 8.12 -19.71
N LYS A 201 -15.22 7.10 -20.31
CA LYS A 201 -15.10 5.75 -19.74
C LYS A 201 -13.64 5.30 -19.78
N GLY A 202 -13.08 5.03 -18.60
CA GLY A 202 -11.68 4.62 -18.47
C GLY A 202 -10.65 5.70 -18.82
N GLU A 203 -11.05 6.97 -18.86
CA GLU A 203 -10.14 8.09 -19.14
C GLU A 203 -9.39 8.51 -17.86
N VAL A 204 -8.09 8.76 -17.98
CA VAL A 204 -7.26 9.34 -16.91
C VAL A 204 -7.26 10.85 -17.02
N ARG A 205 -7.35 11.52 -15.87
CA ARG A 205 -7.31 12.98 -15.74
C ARG A 205 -6.10 13.38 -14.91
N ASN A 206 -5.26 14.24 -15.47
CA ASN A 206 -4.03 14.72 -14.85
C ASN A 206 -4.17 16.17 -14.31
N GLN A 207 -5.41 16.64 -14.11
CA GLN A 207 -5.61 17.96 -13.51
C GLN A 207 -5.28 17.88 -12.02
N TYR A 208 -4.28 18.65 -11.61
CA TYR A 208 -3.92 18.93 -10.22
C TYR A 208 -4.19 20.41 -9.94
#